data_AF-A0A2R6KJP8-F1
#
_entry.id   AF-A0A2R6KJP8-F1
#
_cell.length_a   1.000
_cell.length_b   1.000
_cell.length_c   1.000
_cell.angle_alpha   90.00
_cell.angle_beta   90.00
_cell.angle_gamma   90.00
#
_symmetry.space_group_name_H-M   'P 1'
#
loop_
_entity.id
_entity.type
_entity.pdbx_description
1 polymer ?
#
loop_
_entity_poly.entity_id
_entity_poly.type
_entity_poly.pdbx_seq_one_letter_code
_entity_poly.pdbx_strand_id
1 'polypeptide(L)'
;VVARESRLDEENELAALDLSTDAAIVATSRDRTNLFVVQHLRSRYDVPLLVVRVNDPAREGVFSGPDVETICSADVLAPAIRTALGEAT
;
A
#
# COMPACT_ATOMS: atom_id res chain seq x y z
N VAL A 1 -12.39 14.25 3.56
CA VAL A 1 -11.17 13.46 3.81
C VAL A 1 -10.08 14.41 4.26
N VAL A 2 -9.50 14.19 5.45
CA VAL A 2 -8.29 14.88 5.92
C VAL A 2 -7.16 13.88 5.80
N ALA A 3 -6.10 14.22 5.06
CA ALA A 3 -4.98 13.31 4.83
C ALA A 3 -3.68 13.94 5.37
N ARG A 4 -2.80 13.10 5.90
CA ARG A 4 -1.43 13.46 6.28
C ARG A 4 -0.49 12.51 5.57
N GLU A 5 0.55 13.06 4.94
CA GLU A 5 1.63 12.30 4.31
C GLU A 5 2.84 12.30 5.23
N SER A 6 3.55 11.18 5.27
CA SER A 6 4.81 11.01 6.00
C SER A 6 5.76 10.19 5.12
N ARG A 7 7.05 10.52 5.17
CA ARG A 7 8.08 9.84 4.39
C ARG A 7 8.89 8.92 5.31
N LEU A 8 8.95 7.65 4.95
CA LEU A 8 9.60 6.63 5.79
C LEU A 8 11.12 6.57 5.60
N ASP A 9 11.74 7.61 5.06
CA ASP A 9 13.20 7.76 4.94
C ASP A 9 13.86 8.35 6.21
N GLU A 10 13.07 8.87 7.16
CA GLU A 10 13.55 9.36 8.46
C GLU A 10 13.25 8.37 9.61
N GLU A 11 14.24 8.14 10.48
CA GLU A 11 14.08 7.30 11.67
C GLU A 11 13.06 7.94 12.64
N ASN A 12 12.02 7.17 13.03
CA ASN A 12 10.91 7.51 13.94
C ASN A 12 9.62 8.12 13.35
N GLU A 13 9.48 8.36 12.05
CA GLU A 13 8.23 8.94 11.52
C GLU A 13 6.99 8.05 11.78
N LEU A 14 7.14 6.73 11.73
CA LEU A 14 6.03 5.80 11.96
C LEU A 14 5.47 5.88 13.40
N ALA A 15 6.33 6.19 14.39
CA ALA A 15 5.92 6.34 15.78
C ALA A 15 5.33 7.73 16.09
N ALA A 16 5.64 8.73 15.27
CA ALA A 16 5.10 10.08 15.38
C ALA A 16 3.67 10.21 14.81
N LEU A 17 3.21 9.19 14.07
CA LEU A 17 1.84 9.13 13.61
C LEU A 17 0.92 8.79 14.80
N ASP A 18 0.23 9.80 15.32
CA ASP A 18 -0.92 9.64 16.22
C ASP A 18 -2.11 9.09 15.40
N LEU A 19 -2.14 7.76 15.25
CA LEU A 19 -3.00 7.06 14.29
C LEU A 19 -4.39 6.76 14.87
N SER A 20 -5.13 7.81 15.20
CA SER A 20 -6.60 7.74 15.16
C SER A 20 -7.05 8.02 13.73
N THR A 21 -7.04 7.00 12.86
CA THR A 21 -7.45 7.16 11.45
C THR A 21 -8.34 6.03 10.98
N ASP A 22 -9.26 6.35 10.07
CA ASP A 22 -10.18 5.39 9.46
C ASP A 22 -9.49 4.53 8.39
N ALA A 23 -8.39 5.01 7.81
CA ALA A 23 -7.63 4.29 6.80
C ALA A 23 -6.17 4.76 6.69
N ALA A 24 -5.26 3.87 6.30
CA ALA A 24 -3.89 4.23 5.95
C ALA A 24 -3.48 3.67 4.58
N ILE A 25 -2.73 4.47 3.81
CA ILE A 25 -2.22 4.11 2.50
C ILE A 25 -0.71 3.92 2.59
N VAL A 26 -0.22 2.74 2.22
CA VAL A 26 1.20 2.39 2.24
C VAL A 26 1.69 2.21 0.81
N ALA A 27 2.36 3.23 0.27
CA ALA A 27 2.69 3.31 -1.15
C ALA A 27 4.17 3.63 -1.43
N THR A 28 5.09 3.06 -0.64
CA THR A 28 6.53 3.25 -0.89
C THR A 28 6.99 2.50 -2.15
N SER A 29 8.20 2.81 -2.60
CA SER A 29 8.83 2.21 -3.79
C SER A 29 9.26 0.75 -3.61
N ARG A 30 9.12 0.15 -2.41
CA ARG A 30 9.64 -1.19 -2.10
C ARG A 30 8.60 -2.02 -1.35
N ASP A 31 8.22 -3.17 -1.91
CA ASP A 31 7.23 -4.06 -1.26
C ASP A 31 7.66 -4.53 0.13
N ARG A 32 8.95 -4.80 0.34
CA ARG A 32 9.46 -5.16 1.67
C ARG A 32 9.22 -4.06 2.72
N THR A 33 9.31 -2.79 2.30
CA THR A 33 9.03 -1.65 3.18
C THR A 33 7.54 -1.53 3.41
N ASN A 34 6.73 -1.69 2.37
CA ASN A 34 5.27 -1.69 2.49
C ASN A 34 4.79 -2.80 3.44
N LEU A 35 5.35 -4.00 3.31
CA LEU A 35 4.99 -5.14 4.15
C LEU A 35 5.33 -4.89 5.61
N PHE A 36 6.54 -4.37 5.88
CA PHE A 36 6.94 -3.99 7.24
C PHE A 36 5.99 -2.96 7.86
N VAL A 37 5.64 -1.90 7.11
CA VAL A 37 4.76 -0.84 7.60
C VAL A 37 3.35 -1.38 7.86
N VAL A 38 2.81 -2.20 6.96
CA VAL A 38 1.48 -2.81 7.12
C VAL A 38 1.45 -3.71 8.36
N GLN A 39 2.45 -4.58 8.54
CA GLN A 39 2.55 -5.43 9.73
C GLN A 39 2.67 -4.59 11.00
N HIS A 40 3.45 -3.52 10.96
CA HIS A 40 3.61 -2.60 12.07
C HIS A 40 2.29 -1.92 12.44
N LEU A 41 1.60 -1.34 11.44
CA LEU A 41 0.32 -0.69 11.59
C LEU A 41 -0.69 -1.65 12.23
N ARG A 42 -0.86 -2.86 11.69
CA ARG A 42 -1.79 -3.87 12.23
C ARG A 42 -1.45 -4.35 13.64
N SER A 43 -0.15 -4.45 13.95
CA SER A 43 0.29 -4.97 15.25
C SER A 43 0.19 -3.95 16.38
N ARG A 44 0.24 -2.65 16.07
CA ARG A 44 0.33 -1.57 17.07
C ARG A 44 -0.84 -0.61 17.05
N TYR A 45 -1.61 -0.57 15.96
CA TYR A 45 -2.68 0.38 15.73
C TYR A 45 -3.90 -0.36 15.14
N ASP A 46 -5.10 0.02 15.57
CA ASP A 46 -6.35 -0.59 15.12
C ASP A 46 -6.90 0.17 13.89
N VAL A 47 -6.11 0.22 12.82
CA VAL A 47 -6.49 0.94 11.58
C VAL A 47 -7.51 0.09 10.80
N PRO A 48 -8.77 0.54 10.61
CA PRO A 48 -9.83 -0.29 10.03
C PRO A 48 -9.61 -0.70 8.58
N LEU A 49 -8.84 0.09 7.82
CA LEU A 49 -8.56 -0.17 6.41
C LEU A 49 -7.12 0.18 6.04
N LEU A 50 -6.38 -0.79 5.52
CA LEU A 50 -5.03 -0.62 5.00
C LEU A 50 -5.02 -0.84 3.50
N VAL A 51 -4.70 0.21 2.73
CA VAL A 51 -4.53 0.12 1.28
C VAL A 51 -3.05 0.09 0.97
N VAL A 52 -2.59 -0.93 0.24
CA VAL A 52 -1.16 -1.16 0.01
C VAL A 52 -0.84 -1.18 -1.47
N ARG A 53 0.16 -0.38 -1.88
CA ARG A 53 0.71 -0.48 -3.23
C ARG A 53 1.58 -1.73 -3.33
N VAL A 54 1.24 -2.61 -4.27
CA VAL A 54 2.08 -3.75 -4.66
C VAL A 54 2.85 -3.36 -5.92
N ASN A 55 4.19 -3.41 -5.83
CA ASN A 55 5.08 -3.05 -6.93
C ASN A 55 5.32 -4.21 -7.89
N ASP A 56 5.47 -5.42 -7.34
CA ASP A 56 5.66 -6.66 -8.08
C ASP A 56 4.39 -7.52 -7.94
N PRO A 57 3.59 -7.74 -9.00
CA PRO A 57 2.33 -8.47 -8.93
C PRO A 57 2.51 -9.90 -8.39
N ALA A 58 3.69 -10.52 -8.57
CA ALA A 58 3.98 -11.84 -8.02
C ALA A 58 4.01 -11.87 -6.47
N ARG A 59 4.03 -10.69 -5.83
CA ARG A 59 4.09 -10.55 -4.36
C ARG A 59 2.77 -10.16 -3.75
N GLU A 60 1.70 -9.99 -4.51
CA GLU A 60 0.41 -9.55 -3.96
C GLU A 60 -0.07 -10.44 -2.79
N GLY A 61 0.10 -11.76 -2.92
CA GLY A 61 -0.30 -12.72 -1.90
C GLY A 61 0.39 -12.57 -0.53
N VAL A 62 1.50 -11.81 -0.42
CA VAL A 62 2.18 -11.59 0.86
C VAL A 62 1.44 -10.57 1.75
N PHE A 63 0.52 -9.78 1.19
CA PHE A 63 -0.20 -8.72 1.87
C PHE A 63 -1.57 -9.14 2.43
N SER A 64 -1.82 -10.44 2.59
CA SER A 64 -3.12 -10.97 3.00
C SER A 64 -3.59 -10.50 4.38
N GLY A 65 -4.88 -10.17 4.49
CA GLY A 65 -5.61 -10.13 5.76
C GLY A 65 -6.95 -9.41 5.65
N PRO A 66 -7.84 -9.56 6.65
CA PRO A 66 -9.20 -9.03 6.60
C PRO A 66 -9.29 -7.51 6.40
N ASP A 67 -8.26 -6.78 6.84
CA ASP A 67 -8.26 -5.30 6.88
C ASP A 67 -7.32 -4.70 5.82
N VAL A 68 -6.84 -5.53 4.87
CA VAL A 68 -5.84 -5.14 3.88
C VAL A 68 -6.38 -5.29 2.47
N GLU A 69 -6.37 -4.18 1.73
CA GLU A 69 -6.67 -4.10 0.31
C GLU A 69 -5.38 -3.81 -0.47
N THR A 70 -5.17 -4.53 -1.58
CA THR A 70 -3.99 -4.36 -2.43
C THR A 70 -4.33 -3.61 -3.72
N ILE A 71 -3.41 -2.74 -4.15
CA ILE A 71 -3.45 -2.12 -5.46
C ILE A 71 -2.09 -2.36 -6.12
N CYS A 72 -2.05 -3.20 -7.16
CA CYS A 72 -0.86 -3.35 -7.98
C CYS A 72 -0.84 -2.34 -9.13
N SER A 73 0.20 -1.51 -9.19
CA SER A 73 0.32 -0.51 -10.27
C SER A 73 0.44 -1.15 -11.65
N ALA A 74 1.11 -2.30 -11.75
CA ALA A 74 1.25 -3.03 -13.01
C ALA A 74 -0.11 -3.54 -13.50
N ASP A 75 -0.93 -4.13 -12.63
CA ASP A 75 -2.24 -4.65 -13.01
C ASP A 75 -3.23 -3.55 -13.40
N VAL A 76 -3.17 -2.40 -12.72
CA VAL A 76 -3.99 -1.22 -13.07
C VAL A 76 -3.57 -0.62 -14.41
N LEU A 77 -2.27 -0.53 -14.70
CA LEU A 77 -1.76 0.10 -15.92
C LEU A 77 -1.75 -0.82 -17.14
N ALA A 78 -1.61 -2.13 -16.93
CA ALA A 78 -1.47 -3.10 -18.02
C ALA A 78 -2.63 -3.03 -19.06
N PRO A 79 -3.92 -2.89 -18.68
CA PRO A 79 -5.01 -2.71 -19.65
C PRO A 79 -4.85 -1.47 -20.54
N ALA A 80 -4.41 -0.35 -19.97
CA ALA A 80 -4.18 0.88 -20.72
C ALA A 80 -3.01 0.72 -21.71
N ILE A 81 -1.96 0.01 -21.30
CA ILE A 81 -0.82 -0.30 -22.15
C ILE A 81 -1.22 -1.23 -23.31
N ARG A 82 -1.97 -2.31 -23.04
CA ARG A 82 -2.47 -3.22 -24.10
C ARG A 82 -3.33 -2.49 -25.13
N THR A 83 -4.22 -1.61 -24.65
CA THR A 83 -5.01 -0.73 -25.52
C THR A 83 -4.12 0.14 -26.41
N ALA A 84 -3.08 0.77 -25.83
CA ALA A 84 -2.15 1.62 -26.58
C ALA A 84 -1.31 0.83 -27.60
N LEU A 85 -1.07 -0.46 -27.36
CA LEU A 85 -0.39 -1.38 -28.28
C LEU A 85 -1.29 -1.92 -29.39
N GLY A 86 -2.61 -1.66 -29.34
CA GLY A 86 -3.57 -2.18 -30.30
C GLY A 86 -3.94 -3.65 -30.10
N GLU A 87 -3.64 -4.22 -28.93
CA GLU A 87 -4.11 -5.55 -28.55
C GLU A 87 -5.60 -5.44 -28.19
N ALA A 88 -6.48 -6.01 -29.03
CA ALA A 88 -7.91 -6.04 -28.76
C ALA A 88 -8.20 -6.89 -27.51
N THR A 89 -8.98 -6.33 -26.57
CA THR A 89 -9.43 -6.95 -25.32
C THR A 89 -10.15 -8.27 -25.53
#